data_AF-A0A968WGW6-F1
#
_entry.id   AF-A0A968WGW6-F1
#
_cell.length_a   1.000
_cell.length_b   1.000
_cell.length_c   1.000
_cell.angle_alpha   90.00
_cell.angle_beta   90.00
_cell.angle_gamma   90.00
#
_symmetry.space_group_name_H-M   'P 1'
#
loop_
_entity.id
_entity.type
_entity.pdbx_description
1 polymer ?
#
loop_
_entity_poly.entity_id
_entity_poly.type
_entity_poly.pdbx_seq_one_letter_code
_entity_poly.pdbx_strand_id
1 'polypeptide(L)' 'MQGDFHSIFKGTGLEFDDVRPYQYGDDIRTIDWNVSAKGHGTFVKTFREEKEQTIF' A
#
# COMPACT_ATOMS: atom_id res chain seq x y z
N MET A 1 15.83 10.54 -11.57
CA MET A 1 15.87 9.82 -10.28
C MET A 1 14.48 9.27 -10.02
N GLN A 2 14.18 8.11 -10.62
CA GLN A 2 12.97 7.35 -10.33
C GLN A 2 13.32 6.44 -9.15
N GLY A 3 12.58 6.58 -8.07
CA GLY A 3 12.79 5.76 -6.88
C GLY A 3 12.39 4.33 -7.18
N ASP A 4 13.40 3.47 -7.29
CA ASP A 4 13.32 2.03 -7.15
C ASP A 4 12.49 1.63 -5.93
N PHE A 5 11.17 1.45 -6.10
CA PHE A 5 10.40 0.60 -5.21
C PHE A 5 10.60 -0.85 -5.67
N HIS A 6 11.76 -1.40 -5.31
CA HIS A 6 12.00 -2.84 -5.32
C HIS A 6 11.05 -3.47 -4.30
N SER A 7 9.90 -3.94 -4.77
CA SER A 7 8.99 -4.78 -4.00
C SER A 7 9.74 -6.04 -3.53
N ILE A 8 10.10 -6.06 -2.25
CA ILE A 8 10.68 -7.23 -1.56
C ILE A 8 9.67 -8.37 -1.34
N PHE A 9 8.45 -8.28 -1.90
CA PHE A 9 7.42 -9.29 -1.68
C PHE A 9 7.33 -10.25 -2.87
N LYS A 10 8.23 -11.24 -2.88
CA LYS A 10 7.98 -12.53 -3.53
C LYS A 10 6.93 -13.28 -2.69
N GLY A 11 5.65 -13.05 -2.95
CA GLY A 11 4.57 -13.75 -2.25
C GLY A 11 3.23 -13.47 -2.91
N THR A 12 2.75 -14.47 -3.64
CA THR A 12 1.45 -14.61 -4.32
C THR A 12 0.32 -13.82 -3.65
N GLY A 13 -0.21 -12.79 -4.32
CA GLY A 13 -1.55 -12.27 -4.08
C GLY A 13 -1.71 -10.85 -3.55
N LEU A 14 -0.68 -10.17 -3.00
CA LEU A 14 -0.84 -8.83 -2.42
C LEU A 14 -0.19 -7.75 -3.29
N GLU A 15 -0.94 -7.22 -4.27
CA GLU A 15 -0.46 -6.11 -5.09
C GLU A 15 -0.81 -4.75 -4.44
N PHE A 16 0.08 -3.78 -4.65
CA PHE A 16 -0.20 -2.39 -4.29
C PHE A 16 -1.39 -1.90 -5.11
N ASP A 17 -2.40 -1.34 -4.45
CA ASP A 17 -3.63 -0.87 -5.09
C ASP A 17 -3.60 0.66 -5.20
N ASP A 18 -3.53 1.37 -4.07
CA ASP A 18 -3.61 2.84 -4.04
C ASP A 18 -3.09 3.43 -2.72
N VAL A 19 -2.87 4.76 -2.68
CA VAL A 19 -2.56 5.51 -1.45
C VAL A 19 -3.73 6.41 -1.09
N ARG A 20 -4.27 6.21 0.12
CA ARG A 20 -5.39 7.03 0.62
C ARG A 20 -5.04 7.77 1.91
N PRO A 21 -5.78 8.85 2.25
CA PRO A 21 -5.66 9.48 3.56
C PRO A 21 -5.94 8.49 4.69
N TYR A 22 -5.12 8.59 5.74
CA TYR A 22 -5.30 7.84 6.98
C TYR A 22 -6.66 8.15 7.60
N GLN A 23 -7.34 7.09 8.04
CA GLN A 23 -8.56 7.18 8.85
C GLN A 23 -8.33 6.52 10.19
N TYR A 24 -9.08 6.98 11.20
CA TYR A 24 -9.01 6.39 12.53
C TYR A 24 -9.38 4.89 12.46
N GLY A 25 -8.49 4.05 12.98
CA GLY A 25 -8.61 2.59 12.90
C GLY A 25 -7.70 1.95 11.85
N ASP A 26 -7.07 2.74 10.97
CA ASP A 26 -6.03 2.24 10.08
C ASP A 26 -4.78 1.84 10.85
N ASP A 27 -4.14 0.79 10.34
CA ASP A 27 -2.88 0.30 10.88
C ASP A 27 -1.75 1.29 10.61
N ILE A 28 -1.12 1.78 11.67
CA ILE A 28 -0.02 2.75 11.59
C ILE A 28 1.19 2.20 10.80
N ARG A 29 1.33 0.87 10.74
CA ARG A 29 2.40 0.20 9.99
C ARG A 29 2.24 0.31 8.48
N THR A 30 1.04 0.61 8.00
CA THR A 30 0.77 0.81 6.56
C THR A 30 0.94 2.27 6.13
N ILE A 31 1.26 3.18 7.06
CA ILE A 31 1.51 4.59 6.75
C ILE A 31 2.72 4.73 5.83
N ASP A 32 2.51 5.42 4.70
CA ASP A 32 3.61 5.87 3.87
C ASP A 32 4.13 7.22 4.38
N TRP A 33 5.21 7.16 5.15
CA TRP A 33 5.88 8.36 5.67
C TRP A 33 6.56 9.20 4.58
N ASN A 34 6.92 8.62 3.42
CA ASN A 34 7.52 9.39 2.32
C ASN A 34 6.48 10.32 1.67
N VAL A 35 5.29 9.79 1.41
CA VAL A 35 4.16 10.56 0.89
C VAL A 35 3.65 11.54 1.95
N SER A 36 3.48 11.07 3.19
CA SER A 36 3.00 11.90 4.30
C SER A 36 3.94 13.06 4.61
N ALA A 37 5.26 12.90 4.44
CA ALA A 37 6.24 13.97 4.63
C ALA A 37 6.23 15.03 3.52
N LYS A 38 5.72 14.71 2.33
CA LYS A 38 5.66 15.62 1.17
C LYS A 38 4.31 16.33 1.04
N GLY A 39 3.25 15.73 1.56
CA GLY A 39 1.90 16.28 1.56
C GLY A 39 1.51 16.95 2.88
N HIS A 40 0.31 17.53 2.89
CA HIS A 40 -0.34 17.97 4.13
C HIS A 40 -1.31 16.89 4.60
N GLY A 41 -0.79 15.85 5.26
CA GLY A 41 -1.61 14.78 5.85
C GLY A 41 -0.90 13.44 5.95
N THR A 42 -1.49 12.52 6.73
CA THR A 42 -1.02 11.13 6.86
C THR A 42 -1.70 10.27 5.81
N PHE A 43 -0.93 9.45 5.11
CA PHE A 43 -1.41 8.57 4.06
C PHE A 43 -1.03 7.11 4.33
N VAL A 44 -1.91 6.18 4.00
CA VAL A 44 -1.70 4.74 4.15
C VAL A 44 -1.70 4.04 2.79
N LYS A 45 -0.89 2.99 2.66
CA LYS A 45 -0.90 2.11 1.49
C LYS A 45 -2.06 1.14 1.60
N THR A 46 -2.84 1.07 0.54
CA THR A 46 -3.88 0.07 0.36
C THR A 46 -3.34 -1.00 -0.57
N PHE A 47 -3.54 -2.25 -0.20
CA PHE A 47 -3.14 -3.40 -0.99
C PHE A 47 -4.38 -4.18 -1.35
N ARG A 48 -4.46 -4.63 -2.60
CA ARG A 48 -5.54 -5.47 -3.08
C ARG A 48 -5.05 -6.89 -3.12
N GLU A 49 -5.71 -7.75 -2.36
CA GLU A 49 -5.55 -9.18 -2.52
C GLU A 49 -6.20 -9.57 -3.85
N GLU A 50 -5.42 -9.94 -4.85
CA GLU A 50 -5.93 -10.67 -5.99
C GLU A 50 -6.39 -12.04 -5.48
N LYS A 51 -7.67 -12.15 -5.13
CA LYS A 51 -8.31 -13.46 -5.04
C LYS A 51 -8.24 -14.06 -6.43
N GLU A 52 -7.32 -14.99 -6.63
CA GLU A 52 -7.47 -16.02 -7.64
C GLU A 52 -8.81 -16.71 -7.35
N GLN A 53 -9.89 -16.23 -7.99
CA GLN A 53 -11.11 -16.99 -8.09
C GLN A 53 -10.74 -18.23 -8.89
N THR A 54 -10.44 -19.33 -8.21
CA THR A 54 -10.60 -20.66 -8.81
C THR A 54 -12.09 -20.81 -9.09
N ILE A 55 -12.52 -20.37 -10.27
CA ILE A 55 -13.78 -20.78 -10.88
C ILE A 55 -13.63 -22.27 -11.15
N PHE A 56 -14.26 -23.09 -10.31
CA PHE A 56 -14.49 -24.51 -10.57
C PHE A 56 -15.65 -24.68 -11.54
#